data_AF-A0A971AZT4-F1
#
_entry.id   AF-A0A971AZT4-F1
#
_cell.length_a   1.000
_cell.length_b   1.000
_cell.length_c   1.000
_cell.angle_alpha   90.00
_cell.angle_beta   90.00
_cell.angle_gamma   90.00
#
_symmetry.space_group_name_H-M   'P 1'
#
loop_
_entity.id
_entity.type
_entity.pdbx_description
1 polymer ?
#
loop_
_entity_poly.entity_id
_entity_poly.type
_entity_poly.pdbx_seq_one_letter_code
_entity_poly.pdbx_strand_id
1 'polypeptide(L)'
;MSVRTVVAMVCLLSALGVVGAAEQTESTIALLDDTRFERGFTVWSPTPGSHVKEGSLRPNKDAPEPVWGLAQWHSRFTLAETEPQRMPDGAIRFADGAKSVTFFPLGSDADVAFGLLGTIEYEGKAPKPGDPWSHLLAERKLAANPSIKELEALPLFVQYRLVEERVSQPEGFTPRRHTAQFVFYITVQNRNRQSPGFGDYYWFGVPMYDTRYRIPKAHKATDVGSDRKPATGKFIFNPGGDKYTTQSAHDRQWVTIERDLLPLVREGLETAWQRGYLKDSHNPADYRLGGMNTGWEVTGPIDVEMQIRGLRLEAVMKTPDEE
;
A
#
# COMPACT_ATOMS: atom_id res chain seq x y z
N MET A 1 -39.56 -82.09 -4.88
CA MET A 1 -38.57 -81.99 -3.78
C MET A 1 -38.38 -80.53 -3.43
N SER A 2 -38.43 -80.26 -2.13
CA SER A 2 -38.01 -79.04 -1.42
C SER A 2 -38.79 -77.73 -1.60
N VAL A 3 -39.65 -77.51 -0.61
CA VAL A 3 -40.18 -76.23 -0.12
C VAL A 3 -39.02 -75.29 0.27
N ARG A 4 -39.12 -74.00 -0.05
CA ARG A 4 -38.45 -72.93 0.72
C ARG A 4 -39.36 -71.71 0.90
N THR A 5 -39.67 -71.51 2.18
CA THR A 5 -40.33 -70.43 2.90
C THR A 5 -39.88 -69.04 2.45
N VAL A 6 -40.84 -68.14 2.20
CA VAL A 6 -40.62 -66.69 2.10
C VAL A 6 -40.80 -66.11 3.51
N VAL A 7 -39.74 -65.52 4.05
CA VAL A 7 -39.76 -64.75 5.31
C VAL A 7 -39.91 -63.27 4.94
N ALA A 8 -40.99 -62.65 5.44
CA ALA A 8 -41.18 -61.22 5.41
C ALA A 8 -40.26 -60.55 6.44
N MET A 9 -39.47 -59.57 6.01
CA MET A 9 -38.67 -58.74 6.91
C MET A 9 -39.14 -57.29 6.80
N VAL A 10 -39.67 -56.81 7.92
CA VAL A 10 -40.07 -55.42 8.17
C VAL A 10 -38.80 -54.59 8.31
N CYS A 11 -38.58 -53.62 7.42
CA CYS A 11 -37.52 -52.62 7.59
C CYS A 11 -38.08 -51.43 8.38
N LEU A 12 -37.59 -51.27 9.61
CA LEU A 12 -37.74 -50.05 10.41
C LEU A 12 -37.04 -48.88 9.71
N LEU A 13 -37.74 -47.74 9.64
CA LEU A 13 -37.19 -46.43 9.33
C LEU A 13 -36.31 -45.95 10.50
N SER A 14 -35.01 -45.79 10.26
CA SER A 14 -34.12 -45.00 11.11
C SER A 14 -33.90 -43.63 10.44
N ALA A 15 -34.51 -42.59 11.00
CA ALA A 15 -34.20 -41.21 10.67
C ALA A 15 -32.84 -40.83 11.26
N LEU A 16 -31.81 -40.79 10.42
CA LEU A 16 -30.53 -40.16 10.75
C LEU A 16 -30.63 -38.68 10.40
N GLY A 17 -30.74 -37.85 11.44
CA GLY A 17 -30.61 -36.40 11.33
C GLY A 17 -29.20 -36.05 10.87
N VAL A 18 -29.10 -35.51 9.65
CA VAL A 18 -27.90 -34.81 9.21
C VAL A 18 -27.94 -33.45 9.89
N VAL A 19 -27.18 -33.30 10.97
CA VAL A 19 -26.82 -31.98 11.47
C VAL A 19 -25.87 -31.39 10.43
N GLY A 20 -26.40 -30.51 9.57
CA GLY A 20 -25.58 -29.69 8.71
C GLY A 20 -24.71 -28.82 9.60
N ALA A 21 -23.40 -29.04 9.58
CA ALA A 21 -22.46 -28.03 10.04
C ALA A 21 -22.70 -26.80 9.16
N ALA A 22 -23.21 -25.73 9.76
CA ALA A 22 -23.23 -24.44 9.10
C ALA A 22 -21.77 -24.08 8.82
N GLU A 23 -21.38 -24.00 7.55
CA GLU A 23 -20.14 -23.34 7.16
C GLU A 23 -20.23 -21.91 7.70
N GLN A 24 -19.49 -21.62 8.77
CA GLN A 24 -19.29 -20.24 9.22
C GLN A 24 -18.54 -19.53 8.11
N THR A 25 -19.25 -18.78 7.28
CA THR A 25 -18.64 -17.96 6.25
C THR A 25 -17.90 -16.81 6.91
N GLU A 26 -16.56 -16.87 6.90
CA GLU A 26 -15.70 -15.74 7.25
C GLU A 26 -16.13 -14.50 6.46
N SER A 27 -16.46 -13.40 7.16
CA SER A 27 -16.82 -12.16 6.46
C SER A 27 -15.54 -11.46 5.97
N THR A 28 -15.42 -11.29 4.66
CA THR A 28 -14.29 -10.56 4.03
C THR A 28 -14.75 -9.18 3.56
N ILE A 29 -14.00 -8.14 3.92
CA ILE A 29 -14.28 -6.74 3.59
C ILE A 29 -13.15 -6.20 2.72
N ALA A 30 -13.45 -5.69 1.52
CA ALA A 30 -12.49 -4.95 0.72
C ALA A 30 -12.17 -3.59 1.36
N LEU A 31 -10.90 -3.32 1.63
CA LEU A 31 -10.43 -2.07 2.25
C LEU A 31 -10.05 -1.00 1.21
N LEU A 32 -9.95 -1.38 -0.06
CA LEU A 32 -9.70 -0.50 -1.19
C LEU A 32 -10.83 -0.68 -2.22
N ASP A 33 -11.35 0.43 -2.73
CA ASP A 33 -12.12 0.45 -3.98
C ASP A 33 -11.29 1.11 -5.08
N ASP A 34 -11.78 1.11 -6.33
CA ASP A 34 -11.08 1.69 -7.48
C ASP A 34 -9.62 1.19 -7.60
N THR A 35 -9.45 -0.14 -7.53
CA THR A 35 -8.15 -0.83 -7.44
C THR A 35 -7.31 -0.74 -8.72
N ARG A 36 -7.91 -0.25 -9.80
CA ARG A 36 -7.28 0.01 -11.10
C ARG A 36 -7.13 1.51 -11.39
N PHE A 37 -7.43 2.36 -10.40
CA PHE A 37 -7.28 3.83 -10.46
C PHE A 37 -8.10 4.46 -11.61
N GLU A 38 -9.25 3.87 -11.96
CA GLU A 38 -10.07 4.27 -13.09
C GLU A 38 -10.73 5.64 -12.89
N ARG A 39 -10.92 6.04 -11.63
CA ARG A 39 -11.41 7.40 -11.27
C ARG A 39 -10.30 8.45 -11.28
N GLY A 40 -9.04 8.02 -11.39
CA GLY A 40 -7.88 8.90 -11.39
C GLY A 40 -7.51 9.44 -10.01
N PHE A 41 -6.91 10.63 -9.97
CA PHE A 41 -6.37 11.23 -8.75
C PHE A 41 -6.82 12.67 -8.53
N THR A 42 -7.11 13.03 -7.28
CA THR A 42 -7.05 14.44 -6.84
C THR A 42 -5.59 14.82 -6.63
N VAL A 43 -5.11 15.85 -7.30
CA VAL A 43 -3.71 16.28 -7.21
C VAL A 43 -3.56 17.28 -6.07
N TRP A 44 -2.65 16.97 -5.14
CA TRP A 44 -2.32 17.85 -4.03
C TRP A 44 -1.12 18.75 -4.35
N SER A 45 -1.08 19.90 -3.68
CA SER A 45 0.07 20.80 -3.70
C SER A 45 1.36 20.07 -3.35
N PRO A 46 2.49 20.38 -4.01
CA PRO A 46 3.80 19.88 -3.59
C PRO A 46 4.22 20.31 -2.18
N THR A 47 3.60 21.37 -1.64
CA THR A 47 3.90 21.89 -0.30
C THR A 47 3.45 20.89 0.77
N PRO A 48 4.36 20.36 1.61
CA PRO A 48 4.01 19.39 2.64
C PRO A 48 3.17 20.02 3.75
N GLY A 49 2.46 19.18 4.51
CA GLY A 49 1.80 19.57 5.76
C GLY A 49 0.30 19.85 5.63
N SER A 50 -0.22 20.06 4.42
CA SER A 50 -1.66 20.16 4.18
C SER A 50 -2.07 19.69 2.79
N HIS A 51 -3.19 18.97 2.72
CA HIS A 51 -3.81 18.54 1.47
C HIS A 51 -4.58 19.69 0.79
N VAL A 52 -3.84 20.61 0.17
CA VAL A 52 -4.43 21.65 -0.68
C VAL A 52 -4.63 21.06 -2.08
N LYS A 53 -5.88 20.98 -2.55
CA LYS A 53 -6.21 20.53 -3.91
C LYS A 53 -5.73 21.57 -4.93
N GLU A 54 -4.92 21.15 -5.89
CA GLU A 54 -4.49 22.00 -7.01
C GLU A 54 -5.07 21.53 -8.34
N GLY A 55 -5.42 20.23 -8.48
CA GLY A 55 -5.94 19.72 -9.74
C GLY A 55 -6.53 18.31 -9.64
N SER A 56 -6.70 17.68 -10.80
CA SER A 56 -7.13 16.28 -10.89
C SER A 56 -6.61 15.62 -12.16
N LEU A 57 -6.13 14.38 -12.06
CA LEU A 57 -5.83 13.53 -13.20
C LEU A 57 -7.04 12.64 -13.45
N ARG A 58 -7.72 12.80 -14.59
CA ARG A 58 -8.91 12.02 -14.94
C ARG A 58 -8.70 11.29 -16.26
N PRO A 59 -8.31 9.99 -16.26
CA PRO A 59 -8.12 9.23 -17.49
C PRO A 59 -9.43 9.05 -18.27
N ASN A 60 -10.56 9.05 -17.55
CA ASN A 60 -11.91 9.15 -18.10
C ASN A 60 -12.64 10.34 -17.44
N LYS A 61 -13.03 11.34 -18.24
CA LYS A 61 -13.74 12.53 -17.74
C LYS A 61 -15.15 12.19 -17.23
N ASP A 62 -15.74 11.10 -17.71
CA ASP A 62 -17.10 10.66 -17.33
C ASP A 62 -17.11 9.72 -16.11
N ALA A 63 -15.95 9.28 -15.62
CA ALA A 63 -15.86 8.49 -14.39
C ALA A 63 -16.29 9.31 -13.16
N PRO A 64 -16.71 8.70 -12.04
CA PRO A 64 -16.92 9.41 -10.79
C PRO A 64 -15.68 10.18 -10.31
N GLU A 65 -15.85 11.07 -9.34
CA GLU A 65 -14.72 11.83 -8.77
C GLU A 65 -13.64 10.91 -8.18
N PRO A 66 -12.35 11.31 -8.26
CA PRO A 66 -11.24 10.55 -7.68
C PRO A 66 -11.43 10.26 -6.20
N VAL A 67 -11.25 9.00 -5.82
CA VAL A 67 -11.17 8.55 -4.42
C VAL A 67 -9.72 8.47 -3.92
N TRP A 68 -8.78 8.55 -4.85
CA TRP A 68 -7.35 8.61 -4.61
C TRP A 68 -6.87 10.06 -4.62
N GLY A 69 -5.96 10.37 -3.71
CA GLY A 69 -5.12 11.56 -3.76
C GLY A 69 -3.75 11.24 -4.38
N LEU A 70 -3.11 12.24 -4.98
CA LEU A 70 -1.75 12.15 -5.49
C LEU A 70 -0.89 13.20 -4.77
N ALA A 71 -0.14 12.72 -3.78
CA ALA A 71 0.82 13.50 -3.02
C ALA A 71 2.12 13.66 -3.80
N GLN A 72 2.59 14.91 -3.91
CA GLN A 72 3.78 15.30 -4.66
C GLN A 72 4.81 15.99 -3.76
N TRP A 73 4.90 15.56 -2.50
CA TRP A 73 5.60 16.30 -1.45
C TRP A 73 7.03 16.68 -1.84
N HIS A 74 7.35 17.95 -1.59
CA HIS A 74 8.65 18.57 -1.87
C HIS A 74 9.11 18.50 -3.33
N SER A 75 8.18 18.28 -4.24
CA SER A 75 8.41 18.37 -5.66
C SER A 75 8.56 19.83 -6.10
N ARG A 76 9.41 20.06 -7.11
CA ARG A 76 9.47 21.34 -7.83
C ARG A 76 8.44 21.44 -8.95
N PHE A 77 7.89 20.29 -9.33
CA PHE A 77 6.94 20.13 -10.43
C PHE A 77 5.57 19.71 -9.88
N THR A 78 4.52 19.92 -10.67
CA THR A 78 3.17 19.51 -10.30
C THR A 78 2.41 19.01 -11.52
N LEU A 79 1.72 17.88 -11.36
CA LEU A 79 0.84 17.33 -12.38
C LEU A 79 -0.53 18.05 -12.43
N ALA A 80 -0.79 19.02 -11.55
CA ALA A 80 -2.10 19.66 -11.40
C ALA A 80 -2.63 20.33 -12.68
N GLU A 81 -1.72 20.86 -13.50
CA GLU A 81 -2.03 21.60 -14.74
C GLU A 81 -1.77 20.78 -16.00
N THR A 82 -1.56 19.47 -15.87
CA THR A 82 -1.21 18.61 -17.01
C THR A 82 -2.44 18.18 -17.80
N GLU A 83 -2.35 18.28 -19.12
CA GLU A 83 -3.36 17.74 -20.03
C GLU A 83 -3.10 16.25 -20.32
N PRO A 84 -4.16 15.43 -20.46
CA PRO A 84 -4.02 14.01 -20.77
C PRO A 84 -3.45 13.81 -22.17
N GLN A 85 -2.42 12.96 -22.26
CA GLN A 85 -1.84 12.51 -23.52
C GLN A 85 -2.29 11.08 -23.80
N ARG A 86 -3.00 10.87 -24.92
CA ARG A 86 -3.39 9.53 -25.37
C ARG A 86 -2.23 8.87 -26.09
N MET A 87 -1.81 7.73 -25.58
CA MET A 87 -0.72 6.91 -26.13
C MET A 87 -1.24 5.98 -27.24
N PRO A 88 -0.37 5.47 -28.14
CA PRO A 88 -0.79 4.61 -29.25
C PRO A 88 -1.47 3.30 -28.82
N ASP A 89 -1.14 2.78 -27.64
CA ASP A 89 -1.73 1.58 -27.04
C ASP A 89 -3.06 1.86 -26.30
N GLY A 90 -3.54 3.10 -26.35
CA GLY A 90 -4.76 3.54 -25.68
C GLY A 90 -4.58 3.95 -24.22
N ALA A 91 -3.35 3.87 -23.67
CA ALA A 91 -3.06 4.41 -22.35
C ALA A 91 -3.21 5.94 -22.31
N ILE A 92 -3.52 6.48 -21.13
CA ILE A 92 -3.61 7.92 -20.90
C ILE A 92 -2.50 8.33 -19.95
N ARG A 93 -1.56 9.15 -20.43
CA ARG A 93 -0.41 9.65 -19.67
C ARG A 93 -0.62 11.11 -19.28
N PHE A 94 -0.43 11.41 -18.01
CA PHE A 94 -0.25 12.75 -17.48
C PHE A 94 1.22 12.89 -17.13
N ALA A 95 1.88 13.93 -17.63
CA ALA A 95 3.29 14.14 -17.37
C ALA A 95 3.61 15.62 -17.29
N ASP A 96 4.47 15.98 -16.35
CA ASP A 96 5.19 17.25 -16.33
C ASP A 96 6.68 16.97 -16.64
N GLY A 97 7.53 17.99 -16.50
CA GLY A 97 8.96 17.85 -16.78
C GLY A 97 9.68 16.77 -15.95
N ALA A 98 9.15 16.37 -14.79
CA ALA A 98 9.82 15.44 -13.87
C ALA A 98 8.94 14.31 -13.33
N LYS A 99 7.63 14.35 -13.53
CA LYS A 99 6.67 13.36 -13.00
C LYS A 99 5.79 12.85 -14.10
N SER A 100 5.33 11.61 -13.95
CA SER A 100 4.27 11.08 -14.79
C SER A 100 3.41 10.05 -14.09
N VAL A 101 2.15 10.00 -14.49
CA VAL A 101 1.20 8.94 -14.16
C VAL A 101 0.57 8.46 -15.44
N THR A 102 0.67 7.16 -15.72
CA THR A 102 0.09 6.56 -16.94
C THR A 102 -0.97 5.55 -16.54
N PHE A 103 -2.20 5.74 -16.99
CA PHE A 103 -3.32 4.83 -16.78
C PHE A 103 -3.49 3.93 -18.00
N PHE A 104 -3.56 2.62 -17.78
CA PHE A 104 -3.66 1.65 -18.86
C PHE A 104 -5.10 1.15 -19.03
N PRO A 105 -5.55 0.87 -20.27
CA PRO A 105 -6.88 0.37 -20.52
C PRO A 105 -7.10 -1.03 -19.94
N LEU A 106 -8.37 -1.42 -19.75
CA LEU A 106 -8.72 -2.79 -19.37
C LEU A 106 -8.17 -3.81 -20.38
N GLY A 107 -7.56 -4.87 -19.86
CA GLY A 107 -6.90 -5.91 -20.66
C GLY A 107 -5.41 -5.67 -20.91
N SER A 108 -4.87 -4.50 -20.54
CA SER A 108 -3.43 -4.24 -20.56
C SER A 108 -2.67 -5.04 -19.49
N ASP A 109 -1.35 -5.15 -19.68
CA ASP A 109 -0.46 -5.85 -18.75
C ASP A 109 -0.31 -5.12 -17.40
N ALA A 110 -0.61 -3.83 -17.31
CA ALA A 110 -0.56 -3.03 -16.08
C ALA A 110 -1.87 -2.25 -15.86
N ASP A 111 -2.11 -1.75 -14.64
CA ASP A 111 -3.22 -0.84 -14.34
C ASP A 111 -2.78 0.63 -14.34
N VAL A 112 -1.67 0.93 -13.67
CA VAL A 112 -1.08 2.28 -13.62
C VAL A 112 0.45 2.22 -13.56
N ALA A 113 1.12 3.25 -14.08
CA ALA A 113 2.55 3.51 -13.88
C ALA A 113 2.78 4.85 -13.18
N PHE A 114 3.75 4.88 -12.27
CA PHE A 114 4.25 6.10 -11.62
C PHE A 114 5.70 6.32 -12.06
N GLY A 115 5.99 7.47 -12.65
CA GLY A 115 7.33 7.89 -13.05
C GLY A 115 7.79 9.14 -12.30
N LEU A 116 9.04 9.14 -11.84
CA LEU A 116 9.69 10.28 -11.18
C LEU A 116 11.13 10.39 -11.67
N LEU A 117 11.44 11.51 -12.32
CA LEU A 117 12.76 11.83 -12.87
C LEU A 117 13.57 12.62 -11.84
N GLY A 118 14.26 11.92 -10.94
CA GLY A 118 15.09 12.54 -9.92
C GLY A 118 16.18 13.44 -10.50
N THR A 119 16.70 13.14 -11.71
CA THR A 119 17.69 13.99 -12.37
C THR A 119 17.13 15.37 -12.70
N ILE A 120 15.85 15.47 -13.04
CA ILE A 120 15.17 16.73 -13.31
C ILE A 120 14.77 17.42 -12.01
N GLU A 121 14.17 16.68 -11.06
CA GLU A 121 13.82 17.21 -9.73
C GLU A 121 15.00 17.88 -9.02
N TYR A 122 16.17 17.28 -9.12
CA TYR A 122 17.38 17.76 -8.44
C TYR A 122 18.33 18.53 -9.34
N GLU A 123 17.89 18.94 -10.54
CA GLU A 123 18.68 19.71 -11.50
C GLU A 123 20.08 19.12 -11.75
N GLY A 124 20.15 17.78 -11.83
CA GLY A 124 21.38 17.02 -12.04
C GLY A 124 22.35 16.99 -10.85
N LYS A 125 21.94 17.47 -9.66
CA LYS A 125 22.78 17.54 -8.46
C LYS A 125 22.43 16.46 -7.45
N ALA A 126 23.37 16.13 -6.57
CA ALA A 126 23.12 15.33 -5.38
C ALA A 126 22.58 16.23 -4.24
N PRO A 127 21.34 16.02 -3.74
CA PRO A 127 20.82 16.73 -2.57
C PRO A 127 21.73 16.62 -1.36
N LYS A 128 21.87 17.70 -0.58
CA LYS A 128 22.70 17.75 0.63
C LYS A 128 22.00 17.09 1.84
N PRO A 129 22.72 16.77 2.92
CA PRO A 129 22.09 16.29 4.15
C PRO A 129 20.98 17.24 4.64
N GLY A 130 19.80 16.69 4.91
CA GLY A 130 18.62 17.45 5.33
C GLY A 130 17.85 18.13 4.19
N ASP A 131 18.26 17.99 2.93
CA ASP A 131 17.40 18.39 1.81
C ASP A 131 16.16 17.48 1.75
N PRO A 132 15.00 18.01 1.33
CA PRO A 132 13.78 17.22 1.26
C PRO A 132 13.78 16.22 0.09
N TRP A 133 12.87 15.25 0.17
CA TRP A 133 12.76 14.14 -0.79
C TRP A 133 11.56 14.37 -1.69
N SER A 134 11.75 14.24 -3.01
CA SER A 134 10.63 14.37 -3.95
C SER A 134 9.79 13.11 -3.88
N HIS A 135 8.49 13.27 -3.63
CA HIS A 135 7.54 12.17 -3.53
C HIS A 135 6.60 12.15 -4.75
N LEU A 136 6.08 10.97 -5.07
CA LEU A 136 4.92 10.77 -5.93
C LEU A 136 4.14 9.58 -5.39
N LEU A 137 3.13 9.85 -4.56
CA LEU A 137 2.41 8.84 -3.78
C LEU A 137 0.90 8.90 -4.07
N ALA A 138 0.34 7.78 -4.50
CA ALA A 138 -1.10 7.57 -4.44
C ALA A 138 -1.51 7.32 -2.98
N GLU A 139 -2.50 8.04 -2.47
CA GLU A 139 -2.91 7.94 -1.07
C GLU A 139 -4.43 8.01 -0.91
N ARG A 140 -4.93 7.39 0.15
CA ARG A 140 -6.35 7.49 0.54
C ARG A 140 -6.60 7.01 1.95
N LYS A 141 -7.78 7.35 2.48
CA LYS A 141 -8.35 6.60 3.59
C LYS A 141 -8.85 5.24 3.08
N LEU A 142 -8.68 4.21 3.89
CA LEU A 142 -9.28 2.90 3.62
C LEU A 142 -10.81 3.00 3.66
N ALA A 143 -11.49 2.17 2.86
CA ALA A 143 -12.95 2.16 2.76
C ALA A 143 -13.62 1.74 4.08
N ALA A 144 -12.93 0.91 4.88
CA ALA A 144 -13.30 0.56 6.24
C ALA A 144 -12.06 0.62 7.16
N ASN A 145 -12.30 0.73 8.46
CA ASN A 145 -11.25 0.84 9.48
C ASN A 145 -11.45 -0.22 10.59
N PRO A 146 -11.30 -1.52 10.28
CA PRO A 146 -11.50 -2.60 11.26
C PRO A 146 -10.48 -2.51 12.40
N SER A 147 -10.86 -3.01 13.59
CA SER A 147 -9.92 -3.15 14.71
C SER A 147 -8.94 -4.28 14.46
N ILE A 148 -7.68 -4.09 14.83
CA ILE A 148 -6.66 -5.15 14.75
C ILE A 148 -7.06 -6.40 15.57
N LYS A 149 -7.85 -6.21 16.64
CA LYS A 149 -8.37 -7.32 17.47
C LYS A 149 -9.41 -8.18 16.73
N GLU A 150 -10.22 -7.54 15.89
CA GLU A 150 -11.35 -8.15 15.16
C GLU A 150 -10.91 -8.89 13.89
N LEU A 151 -9.67 -8.68 13.43
CA LEU A 151 -9.13 -9.32 12.23
C LEU A 151 -8.65 -10.75 12.51
N GLU A 152 -9.05 -11.65 11.61
CA GLU A 152 -8.48 -12.98 11.45
C GLU A 152 -7.29 -12.96 10.48
N ALA A 153 -7.43 -12.23 9.36
CA ALA A 153 -6.36 -12.01 8.38
C ALA A 153 -6.45 -10.62 7.72
N LEU A 154 -5.33 -10.17 7.15
CA LEU A 154 -5.21 -8.95 6.35
C LEU A 154 -4.51 -9.25 5.01
N PRO A 155 -5.16 -9.92 4.04
CA PRO A 155 -4.56 -10.19 2.75
C PRO A 155 -4.22 -8.92 1.96
N LEU A 156 -2.96 -8.83 1.52
CA LEU A 156 -2.50 -7.91 0.48
C LEU A 156 -2.18 -8.70 -0.78
N PHE A 157 -2.72 -8.25 -1.91
CA PHE A 157 -2.27 -8.65 -3.24
C PHE A 157 -1.81 -7.42 -4.03
N VAL A 158 -0.63 -7.50 -4.64
CA VAL A 158 -0.16 -6.52 -5.63
C VAL A 158 0.88 -7.16 -6.52
N GLN A 159 0.84 -6.82 -7.81
CA GLN A 159 1.94 -7.09 -8.73
C GLN A 159 2.59 -5.78 -9.15
N TYR A 160 3.91 -5.75 -9.19
CA TYR A 160 4.68 -4.57 -9.58
C TYR A 160 5.89 -4.94 -10.42
N ARG A 161 6.30 -4.03 -11.31
CA ARG A 161 7.46 -4.19 -12.19
C ARG A 161 8.14 -2.84 -12.37
N LEU A 162 9.44 -2.81 -12.09
CA LEU A 162 10.29 -1.67 -12.45
C LEU A 162 10.50 -1.67 -13.96
N VAL A 163 10.12 -0.59 -14.63
CA VAL A 163 10.27 -0.46 -16.08
C VAL A 163 11.45 0.44 -16.46
N GLU A 164 11.73 1.45 -15.65
CA GLU A 164 12.87 2.33 -15.83
C GLU A 164 13.64 2.50 -14.52
N GLU A 165 14.96 2.45 -14.62
CA GLU A 165 15.89 3.01 -13.64
C GLU A 165 17.08 3.60 -14.39
N ARG A 166 17.42 4.84 -14.04
CA ARG A 166 18.69 5.47 -14.40
C ARG A 166 19.26 6.21 -13.20
N VAL A 167 20.36 5.71 -12.67
CA VAL A 167 21.07 6.32 -11.54
C VAL A 167 22.12 7.31 -12.06
N SER A 168 21.92 8.60 -11.83
CA SER A 168 22.99 9.60 -12.01
C SER A 168 23.81 9.72 -10.73
N GLN A 169 25.14 9.78 -10.86
CA GLN A 169 26.07 9.89 -9.73
C GLN A 169 26.92 11.16 -9.83
N PRO A 170 26.31 12.36 -9.73
CA PRO A 170 27.06 13.61 -9.74
C PRO A 170 27.93 13.75 -8.48
N GLU A 171 28.75 14.79 -8.43
CA GLU A 171 29.57 15.10 -7.26
C GLU A 171 28.73 15.15 -5.98
N GLY A 172 29.22 14.49 -4.92
CA GLY A 172 28.52 14.39 -3.64
C GLY A 172 27.45 13.29 -3.58
N PHE A 173 27.22 12.54 -4.66
CA PHE A 173 26.36 11.35 -4.63
C PHE A 173 26.93 10.30 -3.68
N THR A 174 26.03 9.62 -2.98
CA THR A 174 26.34 8.46 -2.14
C THR A 174 25.11 7.57 -2.05
N PRO A 175 25.25 6.25 -2.29
CA PRO A 175 24.14 5.31 -2.19
C PRO A 175 23.62 5.18 -0.75
N ARG A 176 24.34 5.67 0.27
CA ARG A 176 23.81 5.69 1.63
C ARG A 176 22.63 6.66 1.78
N ARG A 177 22.67 7.79 1.08
CA ARG A 177 21.69 8.89 1.19
C ARG A 177 20.74 8.94 0.01
N HIS A 178 21.25 8.73 -1.20
CA HIS A 178 20.54 8.91 -2.46
C HIS A 178 20.07 7.57 -2.98
N THR A 179 18.76 7.39 -3.01
CA THR A 179 18.09 6.19 -3.49
C THR A 179 16.72 6.57 -4.05
N ALA A 180 16.10 5.64 -4.76
CA ALA A 180 14.68 5.65 -5.05
C ALA A 180 14.04 4.46 -4.34
N GLN A 181 12.96 4.70 -3.61
CA GLN A 181 12.21 3.68 -2.90
C GLN A 181 10.77 3.67 -3.40
N PHE A 182 10.26 2.49 -3.77
CA PHE A 182 8.84 2.30 -4.04
C PHE A 182 8.22 1.61 -2.84
N VAL A 183 7.24 2.25 -2.22
CA VAL A 183 6.70 1.85 -0.90
C VAL A 183 5.20 1.66 -0.95
N PHE A 184 4.68 0.90 0.01
CA PHE A 184 3.28 0.87 0.39
C PHE A 184 3.21 0.99 1.91
N TYR A 185 2.41 1.90 2.44
CA TYR A 185 2.24 2.13 3.87
C TYR A 185 0.77 2.10 4.26
N ILE A 186 0.48 1.62 5.47
CA ILE A 186 -0.81 1.75 6.15
C ILE A 186 -0.57 2.36 7.54
N THR A 187 -1.41 3.30 7.97
CA THR A 187 -1.41 3.73 9.38
C THR A 187 -2.16 2.71 10.25
N VAL A 188 -1.55 2.35 11.37
CA VAL A 188 -2.20 1.59 12.44
C VAL A 188 -2.39 2.55 13.60
N GLN A 189 -3.62 3.04 13.74
CA GLN A 189 -3.94 4.20 14.55
C GLN A 189 -4.85 3.84 15.71
N ASN A 190 -4.55 4.36 16.89
CA ASN A 190 -5.48 4.36 18.00
C ASN A 190 -6.67 5.26 17.66
N ARG A 191 -7.85 4.65 17.47
CA ARG A 191 -9.09 5.37 17.15
C ARG A 191 -10.14 5.25 18.24
N ASN A 192 -9.78 4.72 19.41
CA ASN A 192 -10.65 4.70 20.57
C ASN A 192 -10.63 6.06 21.27
N ARG A 193 -11.73 6.83 21.15
CA ARG A 193 -11.86 8.17 21.75
C ARG A 193 -11.76 8.19 23.28
N GLN A 194 -11.91 7.04 23.94
CA GLN A 194 -11.78 6.90 25.39
C GLN A 194 -10.36 6.50 25.82
N SER A 195 -9.50 6.15 24.87
CA SER A 195 -8.10 5.80 25.12
C SER A 195 -7.26 7.07 25.25
N PRO A 196 -6.35 7.16 26.24
CA PRO A 196 -5.46 8.32 26.35
C PRO A 196 -4.51 8.43 25.15
N GLY A 197 -4.27 7.34 24.42
CA GLY A 197 -3.51 7.35 23.16
C GLY A 197 -4.31 7.72 21.90
N PHE A 198 -5.55 8.22 22.04
CA PHE A 198 -6.41 8.53 20.89
C PHE A 198 -5.70 9.43 19.86
N GLY A 199 -5.73 8.99 18.61
CA GLY A 199 -5.12 9.70 17.48
C GLY A 199 -3.66 9.33 17.22
N ASP A 200 -2.96 8.72 18.18
CA ASP A 200 -1.58 8.25 17.99
C ASP A 200 -1.52 7.01 17.09
N TYR A 201 -0.40 6.83 16.37
CA TYR A 201 -0.27 5.80 15.35
C TYR A 201 1.18 5.45 15.04
N TYR A 202 1.37 4.33 14.37
CA TYR A 202 2.61 4.00 13.70
C TYR A 202 2.36 3.71 12.21
N TRP A 203 3.41 3.82 11.40
CA TRP A 203 3.42 3.47 9.98
C TRP A 203 3.85 2.01 9.81
N PHE A 204 2.95 1.18 9.28
CA PHE A 204 3.30 -0.16 8.83
C PHE A 204 3.61 -0.12 7.33
N GLY A 205 4.84 -0.48 6.95
CA GLY A 205 5.29 -0.43 5.57
C GLY A 205 5.50 -1.80 4.93
N VAL A 206 5.38 -1.84 3.60
CA VAL A 206 5.74 -2.95 2.72
C VAL A 206 6.62 -2.36 1.60
N PRO A 207 7.93 -2.17 1.85
CA PRO A 207 8.84 -1.65 0.83
C PRO A 207 8.97 -2.60 -0.37
N MET A 208 8.60 -2.16 -1.57
CA MET A 208 8.62 -2.99 -2.78
C MET A 208 9.92 -2.84 -3.57
N TYR A 209 10.55 -1.67 -3.51
CA TYR A 209 11.80 -1.39 -4.21
C TYR A 209 12.72 -0.47 -3.41
N ASP A 210 14.02 -0.69 -3.57
CA ASP A 210 15.07 0.22 -3.15
C ASP A 210 16.25 0.04 -4.12
N THR A 211 16.72 1.12 -4.76
CA THR A 211 17.87 1.07 -5.68
C THR A 211 19.10 0.39 -5.05
N ARG A 212 19.24 0.48 -3.71
CA ARG A 212 20.42 -0.02 -3.00
C ARG A 212 20.39 -1.53 -2.76
N TYR A 213 19.22 -2.15 -2.76
CA TYR A 213 19.03 -3.52 -2.28
C TYR A 213 18.08 -4.28 -3.18
N ARG A 214 18.50 -5.47 -3.63
CA ARG A 214 17.64 -6.36 -4.43
C ARG A 214 16.35 -6.73 -3.71
N ILE A 215 16.45 -6.99 -2.41
CA ILE A 215 15.31 -7.16 -1.50
C ILE A 215 15.42 -6.05 -0.45
N PRO A 216 14.40 -5.18 -0.31
CA PRO A 216 14.41 -4.11 0.68
C PRO A 216 14.66 -4.64 2.10
N LYS A 217 15.53 -3.96 2.84
CA LYS A 217 15.91 -4.36 4.21
C LYS A 217 14.88 -3.88 5.22
N ALA A 218 14.77 -4.59 6.34
CA ALA A 218 13.95 -4.17 7.47
C ALA A 218 14.39 -2.80 7.99
N HIS A 219 13.43 -1.99 8.40
CA HIS A 219 13.65 -0.68 9.01
C HIS A 219 12.65 -0.49 10.15
N LYS A 220 13.15 -0.18 11.35
CA LYS A 220 12.32 -0.03 12.55
C LYS A 220 12.85 1.16 13.34
N ALA A 221 12.31 2.35 13.11
CA ALA A 221 12.82 3.58 13.70
C ALA A 221 11.77 4.70 13.65
N THR A 222 12.02 5.77 14.40
CA THR A 222 11.25 7.00 14.27
C THR A 222 11.44 7.61 12.89
N ASP A 223 10.36 8.14 12.33
CA ASP A 223 10.38 9.07 11.21
C ASP A 223 11.01 10.40 11.66
N VAL A 224 12.32 10.53 11.42
CA VAL A 224 13.10 11.71 11.82
C VAL A 224 13.21 12.67 10.63
N GLY A 225 12.83 13.92 10.88
CA GLY A 225 12.88 14.99 9.91
C GLY A 225 14.13 15.86 10.05
N SER A 226 14.12 16.98 9.36
CA SER A 226 15.04 18.10 9.54
C SER A 226 14.27 19.41 9.51
N ASP A 227 14.92 20.53 9.83
CA ASP A 227 14.31 21.87 9.75
C ASP A 227 13.72 22.18 8.37
N ARG A 228 14.22 21.52 7.32
CA ARG A 228 13.81 21.70 5.91
C ARG A 228 12.88 20.59 5.40
N LYS A 229 12.64 19.57 6.22
CA LYS A 229 11.74 18.44 5.94
C LYS A 229 11.14 17.95 7.27
N PRO A 230 10.08 18.59 7.78
CA PRO A 230 9.38 18.08 8.95
C PRO A 230 8.93 16.63 8.70
N ALA A 231 9.14 15.78 9.69
CA ALA A 231 8.67 14.40 9.67
C ALA A 231 7.51 14.24 10.64
N THR A 232 6.81 13.12 10.55
CA THR A 232 5.68 12.82 11.45
C THR A 232 6.12 12.60 12.89
N GLY A 233 7.40 12.26 13.12
CA GLY A 233 7.90 11.85 14.41
C GLY A 233 7.34 10.50 14.89
N LYS A 234 6.61 9.79 14.02
CA LYS A 234 5.97 8.51 14.35
C LYS A 234 6.90 7.35 14.11
N PHE A 235 6.61 6.22 14.75
CA PHE A 235 7.36 5.00 14.52
C PHE A 235 7.03 4.43 13.14
N ILE A 236 8.07 4.08 12.38
CA ILE A 236 7.97 3.33 11.13
C ILE A 236 8.41 1.90 11.41
N PHE A 237 7.57 0.95 11.02
CA PHE A 237 7.87 -0.46 11.00
C PHE A 237 7.79 -0.99 9.57
N ASN A 238 8.95 -1.32 9.01
CA ASN A 238 9.12 -2.00 7.74
C ASN A 238 9.73 -3.37 8.02
N PRO A 239 8.98 -4.48 7.83
CA PRO A 239 9.59 -5.79 7.76
C PRO A 239 10.51 -5.87 6.53
N GLY A 240 11.48 -6.78 6.57
CA GLY A 240 12.32 -7.06 5.40
C GLY A 240 11.48 -7.63 4.25
N GLY A 241 11.87 -7.33 3.02
CA GLY A 241 11.19 -7.81 1.82
C GLY A 241 11.09 -9.34 1.73
N ASP A 242 12.05 -10.03 2.35
CA ASP A 242 12.11 -11.48 2.49
C ASP A 242 10.90 -12.07 3.23
N LYS A 243 10.14 -11.25 3.96
CA LYS A 243 8.92 -11.67 4.65
C LYS A 243 7.72 -11.83 3.73
N TYR A 244 7.74 -11.24 2.54
CA TYR A 244 6.58 -11.30 1.62
C TYR A 244 6.93 -11.66 0.19
N THR A 245 8.20 -11.57 -0.23
CA THR A 245 8.61 -11.99 -1.56
C THR A 245 10.05 -12.50 -1.58
N THR A 246 10.35 -13.39 -2.53
CA THR A 246 11.72 -13.81 -2.87
C THR A 246 12.17 -13.24 -4.22
N GLN A 247 11.32 -12.48 -4.90
CA GLN A 247 11.58 -11.89 -6.21
C GLN A 247 12.08 -10.45 -6.05
N SER A 248 12.79 -9.94 -7.05
CA SER A 248 13.33 -8.58 -7.04
C SER A 248 12.84 -7.79 -8.24
N ALA A 249 12.32 -6.58 -8.02
CA ALA A 249 11.96 -5.68 -9.11
C ALA A 249 13.19 -5.22 -9.93
N HIS A 250 14.42 -5.40 -9.42
CA HIS A 250 15.66 -5.20 -10.18
C HIS A 250 15.75 -6.09 -11.43
N ASP A 251 15.01 -7.20 -11.48
CA ASP A 251 14.96 -8.11 -12.63
C ASP A 251 14.03 -7.62 -13.75
N ARG A 252 13.33 -6.49 -13.53
CA ARG A 252 12.37 -5.91 -14.48
C ARG A 252 11.27 -6.88 -14.92
N GLN A 253 11.00 -7.89 -14.08
CA GLN A 253 9.88 -8.81 -14.21
C GLN A 253 8.78 -8.43 -13.23
N TRP A 254 7.57 -8.96 -13.45
CA TRP A 254 6.50 -8.86 -12.47
C TRP A 254 6.88 -9.58 -11.18
N VAL A 255 6.92 -8.83 -10.10
CA VAL A 255 7.00 -9.35 -8.73
C VAL A 255 5.59 -9.42 -8.17
N THR A 256 5.25 -10.52 -7.49
CA THR A 256 3.97 -10.67 -6.80
C THR A 256 4.17 -10.62 -5.29
N ILE A 257 3.33 -9.84 -4.63
CA ILE A 257 3.08 -9.96 -3.19
C ILE A 257 1.66 -10.48 -3.06
N GLU A 258 1.51 -11.64 -2.42
CA GLU A 258 0.24 -12.23 -2.03
C GLU A 258 0.44 -12.80 -0.62
N ARG A 259 0.08 -12.01 0.39
CA ARG A 259 0.41 -12.32 1.79
C ARG A 259 -0.61 -11.79 2.76
N ASP A 260 -0.86 -12.55 3.81
CA ASP A 260 -1.48 -12.04 5.03
C ASP A 260 -0.48 -11.16 5.79
N LEU A 261 -0.82 -9.88 5.95
CA LEU A 261 0.00 -8.90 6.64
C LEU A 261 -0.26 -8.83 8.14
N LEU A 262 -1.36 -9.44 8.64
CA LEU A 262 -1.79 -9.28 10.03
C LEU A 262 -0.72 -9.69 11.06
N PRO A 263 0.04 -10.80 10.89
CA PRO A 263 1.12 -11.15 11.80
C PRO A 263 2.20 -10.07 11.90
N LEU A 264 2.57 -9.47 10.76
CA LEU A 264 3.59 -8.41 10.71
C LEU A 264 3.06 -7.09 11.27
N VAL A 265 1.77 -6.79 11.07
CA VAL A 265 1.10 -5.63 11.70
C VAL A 265 1.08 -5.79 13.23
N ARG A 266 0.82 -6.99 13.75
CA ARG A 266 0.90 -7.27 15.19
C ARG A 266 2.33 -7.15 15.71
N GLU A 267 3.34 -7.65 14.97
CA GLU A 267 4.75 -7.46 15.32
C GLU A 267 5.14 -5.98 15.35
N GLY A 268 4.65 -5.18 14.40
CA GLY A 268 4.91 -3.75 14.35
C GLY A 268 4.34 -2.99 15.53
N LEU A 269 3.11 -3.32 15.93
CA LEU A 269 2.44 -2.74 17.08
C LEU A 269 3.16 -3.09 18.39
N GLU A 270 3.49 -4.37 18.58
CA GLU A 270 4.26 -4.83 19.74
C GLU A 270 5.65 -4.18 19.81
N THR A 271 6.34 -4.06 18.67
CA THR A 271 7.64 -3.39 18.60
C THR A 271 7.52 -1.90 18.99
N ALA A 272 6.46 -1.22 18.55
CA ALA A 272 6.22 0.17 18.88
C ALA A 272 5.99 0.37 20.40
N TRP A 273 5.26 -0.56 21.04
CA TRP A 273 5.06 -0.58 22.49
C TRP A 273 6.37 -0.81 23.25
N GLN A 274 7.10 -1.86 22.89
CA GLN A 274 8.38 -2.21 23.54
C GLN A 274 9.42 -1.10 23.45
N ARG A 275 9.40 -0.31 22.36
CA ARG A 275 10.32 0.81 22.14
C ARG A 275 9.80 2.15 22.66
N GLY A 276 8.63 2.18 23.28
CA GLY A 276 8.07 3.35 23.93
C GLY A 276 7.57 4.45 22.99
N TYR A 277 7.07 4.08 21.80
CA TYR A 277 6.46 5.02 20.85
C TYR A 277 4.96 5.21 21.06
N LEU A 278 4.25 4.15 21.44
CA LEU A 278 2.79 4.15 21.64
C LEU A 278 2.45 3.90 23.12
N LYS A 279 2.97 4.76 24.00
CA LYS A 279 2.99 4.55 25.47
C LYS A 279 1.61 4.59 26.12
N ASP A 280 0.69 5.33 25.51
CA ASP A 280 -0.59 5.66 26.15
C ASP A 280 -1.66 4.57 25.93
N SER A 281 -1.43 3.57 25.07
CA SER A 281 -2.26 2.37 25.03
C SER A 281 -1.51 1.16 24.50
N HIS A 282 -1.60 0.04 25.24
CA HIS A 282 -1.13 -1.27 24.80
C HIS A 282 -2.30 -2.24 24.55
N ASN A 283 -3.52 -1.73 24.34
CA ASN A 283 -4.68 -2.55 24.04
C ASN A 283 -4.86 -2.68 22.51
N PRO A 284 -4.70 -3.88 21.91
CA PRO A 284 -4.91 -4.07 20.47
C PRO A 284 -6.30 -3.61 19.97
N ALA A 285 -7.33 -3.64 20.82
CA ALA A 285 -8.68 -3.22 20.45
C ALA A 285 -8.78 -1.72 20.12
N ASP A 286 -7.88 -0.89 20.67
CA ASP A 286 -7.85 0.55 20.44
C ASP A 286 -7.36 0.89 19.03
N TYR A 287 -6.58 0.00 18.42
CA TYR A 287 -5.91 0.22 17.15
C TYR A 287 -6.75 -0.28 15.97
N ARG A 288 -6.86 0.57 14.95
CA ARG A 288 -7.58 0.31 13.70
C ARG A 288 -6.69 0.62 12.50
N LEU A 289 -6.93 -0.09 11.40
CA LEU A 289 -6.33 0.28 10.11
C LEU A 289 -6.88 1.65 9.67
N GLY A 290 -6.01 2.58 9.29
CA GLY A 290 -6.37 3.96 9.01
C GLY A 290 -6.37 4.31 7.52
N GLY A 291 -5.38 5.10 7.10
CA GLY A 291 -5.14 5.46 5.71
C GLY A 291 -3.94 4.72 5.14
N MET A 292 -3.74 4.82 3.83
CA MET A 292 -2.62 4.20 3.15
C MET A 292 -2.04 5.12 2.09
N ASN A 293 -0.79 4.87 1.73
CA ASN A 293 -0.17 5.43 0.53
C ASN A 293 0.73 4.41 -0.17
N THR A 294 0.98 4.62 -1.46
CA THR A 294 1.95 3.85 -2.23
C THR A 294 2.54 4.67 -3.35
N GLY A 295 3.82 4.50 -3.65
CA GLY A 295 4.49 5.23 -4.72
C GLY A 295 5.97 5.45 -4.44
N TRP A 296 6.52 6.49 -5.07
CA TRP A 296 7.93 6.84 -5.03
C TRP A 296 8.28 7.80 -3.90
N GLU A 297 9.35 7.46 -3.17
CA GLU A 297 10.15 8.38 -2.37
C GLU A 297 11.57 8.41 -2.98
N VAL A 298 11.96 9.52 -3.59
CA VAL A 298 13.24 9.66 -4.29
C VAL A 298 14.08 10.70 -3.58
N THR A 299 15.31 10.32 -3.20
CA THR A 299 16.20 11.14 -2.36
C THR A 299 17.44 11.62 -3.11
N GLY A 300 17.55 11.36 -4.41
CA GLY A 300 18.63 11.83 -5.25
C GLY A 300 18.35 11.72 -6.75
N PRO A 301 19.34 12.02 -7.60
CA PRO A 301 19.16 12.16 -9.05
C PRO A 301 19.05 10.80 -9.74
N ILE A 302 17.95 10.10 -9.47
CA ILE A 302 17.62 8.77 -9.98
C ILE A 302 16.27 8.86 -10.66
N ASP A 303 16.25 8.49 -11.93
CA ASP A 303 15.01 8.45 -12.71
C ASP A 303 14.43 7.05 -12.62
N VAL A 304 13.14 6.96 -12.29
CA VAL A 304 12.48 5.70 -12.02
C VAL A 304 11.06 5.69 -12.58
N GLU A 305 10.61 4.51 -13.02
CA GLU A 305 9.20 4.26 -13.34
C GLU A 305 8.80 2.86 -12.88
N MET A 306 7.68 2.77 -12.16
CA MET A 306 7.10 1.51 -11.64
C MET A 306 5.71 1.33 -12.22
N GLN A 307 5.46 0.15 -12.80
CA GLN A 307 4.12 -0.31 -13.13
C GLN A 307 3.56 -1.14 -11.98
N ILE A 308 2.27 -0.98 -11.70
CA ILE A 308 1.53 -1.80 -10.73
C ILE A 308 0.24 -2.33 -11.35
N ARG A 309 -0.21 -3.47 -10.83
CA ARG A 309 -1.54 -4.03 -11.14
C ARG A 309 -2.11 -4.86 -10.00
N GLY A 310 -3.43 -4.97 -10.00
CA GLY A 310 -4.19 -5.87 -9.14
C GLY A 310 -4.16 -5.48 -7.66
N LEU A 311 -3.85 -4.23 -7.29
CA LEU A 311 -3.74 -3.80 -5.90
C LEU A 311 -5.03 -4.10 -5.11
N ARG A 312 -4.98 -5.02 -4.15
CA ARG A 312 -6.09 -5.37 -3.25
C ARG A 312 -5.60 -5.45 -1.83
N LEU A 313 -6.39 -4.91 -0.91
CA LEU A 313 -6.21 -5.07 0.53
C LEU A 313 -7.57 -5.44 1.12
N GLU A 314 -7.63 -6.54 1.84
CA GLU A 314 -8.86 -7.13 2.36
C GLU A 314 -8.74 -7.36 3.87
N ALA A 315 -9.84 -7.25 4.59
CA ALA A 315 -9.95 -7.62 6.00
C ALA A 315 -10.81 -8.86 6.12
N VAL A 316 -10.24 -9.96 6.58
CA VAL A 316 -10.99 -11.15 6.99
C VAL A 316 -11.31 -10.97 8.47
N MET A 317 -12.59 -10.87 8.80
CA MET A 317 -13.04 -10.67 10.17
C MET A 317 -13.15 -12.02 10.88
N LYS A 318 -12.83 -12.04 12.17
CA LYS A 318 -13.16 -13.17 13.03
C LYS A 318 -14.66 -13.40 13.03
N THR A 319 -15.05 -14.67 13.03
CA THR A 319 -16.42 -15.02 13.37
C THR A 319 -16.73 -14.52 14.78
N PRO A 320 -17.88 -13.89 15.03
CA PRO A 320 -18.29 -13.61 16.40
C PRO A 320 -18.31 -14.93 17.16
N ASP A 321 -17.52 -15.04 18.23
CA ASP A 321 -17.69 -16.15 19.17
C ASP A 321 -19.14 -16.10 19.67
N GLU A 322 -19.87 -17.21 19.59
CA GLU A 322 -21.12 -17.36 20.32
C GLU A 322 -20.76 -17.30 21.81
N GLU A 323 -21.10 -16.18 22.47
CA GLU A 323 -21.02 -16.03 23.93
C GLU A 323 -21.88 -17.08 24.66
#